data_AF-A0A6L9Y1P9-F1
#
_entry.id   AF-A0A6L9Y1P9-F1
#
_cell.length_a   1.000
_cell.length_b   1.000
_cell.length_c   1.000
_cell.angle_alpha   90.00
_cell.angle_beta   90.00
_cell.angle_gamma   90.00
#
_symmetry.space_group_name_H-M   'P 1'
#
loop_
_entity.id
_entity.type
_entity.pdbx_description
1 polymer ?
#
loop_
_entity_poly.entity_id
_entity_poly.type
_entity_poly.pdbx_seq_one_letter_code
_entity_poly.pdbx_strand_id
1 'polypeptide(L)'
;MSKSVDEDPDVIVEDAEAKAVEAEALVTAIEDRIVAGDDTVTHADLSEQISVARFARKLVEAAREKAKSIRESKRQVVLSQIRGEMDAHATAEGTRRVELLTNVESAVLAFVSEYASDNAKFSDWRGRMAAAGVKPIGPRFAALASDQGLSYSDSAVRAGTREFQPEYSGLVLQGLLHSLLNSSQLGREYFTADNAGYPTRDELFARVRTVAQEVPGIPEDALFYRHENGQVHMRDTAHAWPAEDLKRLGLTPISREEAIAE
;
A
#
# COMPACT_ATOMS: atom_id res chain seq x y z
N MET A 1 3.69 40.18 2.89
CA MET A 1 3.37 38.88 2.27
C MET A 1 2.39 39.13 1.14
N SER A 2 2.91 39.30 -0.08
CA SER A 2 2.07 39.46 -1.27
C SER A 2 1.34 38.14 -1.50
N LYS A 3 0.01 38.17 -1.55
CA LYS A 3 -0.78 37.04 -2.05
C LYS A 3 -0.28 36.77 -3.46
N SER A 4 0.45 35.67 -3.67
CA SER A 4 0.66 35.18 -5.03
C SER A 4 -0.74 34.87 -5.56
N VAL A 5 -1.24 35.75 -6.43
CA VAL A 5 -2.30 35.38 -7.36
C VAL A 5 -1.86 34.05 -7.95
N ASP A 6 -2.74 33.07 -7.97
CA ASP A 6 -2.48 31.73 -8.49
C ASP A 6 -2.29 31.86 -10.01
N GLU A 7 -1.13 32.38 -10.41
CA GLU A 7 -0.82 32.69 -11.79
C GLU A 7 -0.73 31.37 -12.55
N ASP A 8 -1.56 31.24 -13.57
CA ASP A 8 -1.53 30.09 -14.46
C ASP A 8 -0.22 30.15 -15.28
N PRO A 9 0.69 29.15 -15.15
CA PRO A 9 1.95 29.14 -15.88
C PRO A 9 1.77 29.18 -17.40
N ASP A 10 0.62 28.72 -17.92
CA ASP A 10 0.34 28.75 -19.36
C ASP A 10 -0.02 30.17 -19.81
N VAL A 11 -0.84 30.88 -19.04
CA VAL A 11 -1.20 32.29 -19.29
C VAL A 11 0.03 33.20 -19.26
N ILE A 12 0.99 32.96 -18.34
CA ILE A 12 2.24 33.75 -18.28
C ILE A 12 3.04 33.64 -19.59
N VAL A 13 3.08 32.44 -20.19
CA VAL A 13 3.81 32.21 -21.46
C VAL A 13 3.03 32.81 -22.62
N GLU A 14 1.72 32.58 -22.68
CA GLU A 14 0.85 33.13 -23.74
C GLU A 14 0.90 34.65 -23.80
N ASP A 15 0.82 35.35 -22.66
CA ASP A 15 0.90 36.81 -22.59
C ASP A 15 2.25 37.35 -23.08
N ALA A 16 3.34 36.64 -22.79
CA ALA A 16 4.67 37.01 -23.25
C ALA A 16 4.85 36.77 -24.75
N GLU A 17 4.32 35.65 -25.26
CA GLU A 17 4.36 35.30 -26.68
C GLU A 17 3.52 36.28 -27.52
N ALA A 18 2.31 36.64 -27.07
CA ALA A 18 1.48 37.62 -27.73
C ALA A 18 2.19 38.99 -27.89
N LYS A 19 2.87 39.46 -26.84
CA LYS A 19 3.67 40.70 -26.88
C LYS A 19 4.88 40.60 -27.80
N ALA A 20 5.53 39.44 -27.86
CA ALA A 20 6.65 39.22 -28.78
C ALA A 20 6.18 39.25 -30.24
N VAL A 21 5.04 38.61 -30.54
CA VAL A 21 4.43 38.64 -31.88
C VAL A 21 4.01 40.05 -32.28
N GLU A 22 3.40 40.82 -31.37
CA GLU A 22 3.04 42.22 -31.63
C GLU A 22 4.28 43.08 -31.93
N ALA A 23 5.35 42.94 -31.15
CA ALA A 23 6.59 43.67 -31.38
C ALA A 23 7.27 43.31 -32.71
N GLU A 24 7.22 42.05 -33.12
CA GLU A 24 7.73 41.61 -34.43
C GLU A 24 6.89 42.16 -35.59
N ALA A 25 5.57 42.16 -35.45
CA ALA A 25 4.68 42.74 -36.45
C ALA A 25 4.93 44.25 -36.65
N LEU A 26 5.25 44.98 -35.59
CA LEU A 26 5.63 46.40 -35.68
C LEU A 26 6.95 46.62 -36.44
N VAL A 27 7.93 45.73 -36.27
CA VAL A 27 9.18 45.77 -37.06
C VAL A 27 8.87 45.54 -38.53
N THR A 28 8.12 44.49 -38.87
CA THR A 28 7.73 44.20 -40.27
C THR A 28 6.96 45.36 -40.90
N ALA A 29 6.04 45.98 -40.17
CA ALA A 29 5.29 47.13 -40.69
C ALA A 29 6.19 48.35 -41.00
N ILE A 30 7.26 48.56 -40.23
CA ILE A 30 8.25 49.61 -40.52
C ILE A 30 9.11 49.23 -41.74
N GLU A 31 9.54 47.97 -41.83
CA GLU A 31 10.29 47.46 -42.99
C GLU A 31 9.50 47.61 -44.29
N ASP A 32 8.21 47.26 -44.29
CA ASP A 32 7.33 47.40 -45.45
C ASP A 32 7.17 48.87 -45.89
N ARG A 33 7.10 49.83 -44.95
CA ARG A 33 7.07 51.26 -45.25
C ARG A 33 8.36 51.74 -45.91
N ILE A 34 9.51 51.25 -45.46
CA ILE A 34 10.82 51.56 -46.09
C ILE A 34 10.84 51.03 -47.52
N VAL A 35 10.40 49.79 -47.75
CA VAL A 35 10.33 49.18 -49.09
C VAL A 35 9.38 49.95 -50.01
N ALA A 36 8.28 50.49 -49.47
CA ALA A 36 7.33 51.33 -50.21
C ALA A 36 7.85 52.75 -50.52
N GLY A 37 9.04 53.13 -50.02
CA GLY A 37 9.64 54.44 -50.27
C GLY A 37 9.14 55.55 -49.35
N ASP A 38 8.72 55.22 -48.12
CA ASP A 38 8.36 56.22 -47.12
C ASP A 38 9.60 56.87 -46.49
N ASP A 39 9.99 58.03 -47.02
CA ASP A 39 11.16 58.81 -46.58
C ASP A 39 11.02 59.40 -45.16
N THR A 40 9.86 59.25 -44.51
CA THR A 40 9.65 59.72 -43.12
C THR A 40 10.17 58.73 -42.07
N VAL A 41 10.39 57.47 -42.46
CA VAL A 41 10.94 56.43 -41.56
C VAL A 41 12.44 56.59 -41.45
N THR A 42 12.95 56.73 -40.23
CA THR A 42 14.39 56.86 -39.99
C THR A 42 15.00 55.53 -39.57
N HIS A 43 16.32 55.41 -39.75
CA HIS A 43 17.09 54.30 -39.20
C HIS A 43 16.95 54.19 -37.66
N ALA A 44 16.77 55.32 -36.97
CA ALA A 44 16.56 55.33 -35.53
C ALA A 44 15.26 54.63 -35.15
N ASP A 45 14.17 54.88 -35.88
CA ASP A 45 12.86 54.25 -35.64
C ASP A 45 12.92 52.72 -35.80
N LEU A 46 13.59 52.25 -36.85
CA LEU A 46 13.78 50.81 -37.07
C LEU A 46 14.65 50.17 -35.98
N SER A 47 15.76 50.81 -35.61
CA SER A 47 16.66 50.31 -34.58
C SER A 47 16.00 50.25 -33.20
N GLU A 48 15.12 51.20 -32.88
CA GLU A 48 14.34 51.20 -31.65
C GLU A 48 13.39 50.00 -31.63
N GLN A 49 12.61 49.78 -32.69
CA GLN A 49 11.66 48.67 -32.74
C GLN A 49 12.33 47.29 -32.76
N ILE A 50 13.48 47.15 -33.44
CA ILE A 50 14.29 45.93 -33.36
C ILE A 50 14.72 45.64 -31.91
N SER A 51 15.09 46.67 -31.16
CA SER A 51 15.49 46.53 -29.76
C SER A 51 14.30 46.10 -28.88
N VAL A 52 13.11 46.66 -29.12
CA VAL A 52 11.86 46.25 -28.46
C VAL A 52 11.52 44.80 -28.77
N ALA A 53 11.54 44.38 -30.04
CA ALA A 53 11.28 43.00 -30.44
C ALA A 53 12.28 42.02 -29.81
N ARG A 54 13.57 42.37 -29.78
CA ARG A 54 14.61 41.56 -29.12
C ARG A 54 14.35 41.43 -27.62
N PHE A 55 13.95 42.51 -26.95
CA PHE A 55 13.59 42.49 -25.54
C PHE A 55 12.36 41.61 -25.28
N ALA A 56 11.32 41.71 -26.13
CA ALA A 56 10.12 40.89 -26.01
C ALA A 56 10.42 39.39 -26.13
N ARG A 57 11.31 38.97 -27.03
CA ARG A 57 11.79 37.57 -27.10
C ARG A 57 12.47 37.11 -25.81
N LYS A 58 13.26 37.97 -25.17
CA LYS A 58 13.88 37.66 -23.87
C LYS A 58 12.86 37.56 -22.75
N LEU A 59 11.78 38.33 -22.80
CA LEU A 59 10.66 38.16 -21.87
C LEU A 59 9.96 36.81 -22.05
N VAL A 60 9.82 36.29 -23.27
CA VAL A 60 9.28 34.93 -23.51
C VAL A 60 10.17 33.86 -22.87
N GLU A 61 11.49 33.93 -23.06
CA GLU A 61 12.43 33.00 -22.41
C GLU A 61 12.28 33.04 -20.87
N ALA A 62 12.25 34.24 -20.29
CA ALA A 62 12.07 34.42 -18.85
C ALA A 62 10.69 33.92 -18.36
N ALA A 63 9.63 34.15 -19.14
CA ALA A 63 8.28 33.67 -18.86
C ALA A 63 8.22 32.14 -18.85
N ARG A 64 8.88 31.47 -19.80
CA ARG A 64 8.98 30.00 -19.86
C ARG A 64 9.71 29.42 -18.65
N GLU A 65 10.83 30.00 -18.24
CA GLU A 65 11.55 29.58 -17.04
C GLU A 65 10.73 29.81 -15.76
N LYS A 66 10.04 30.95 -15.66
CA LYS A 66 9.12 31.23 -14.55
C LYS A 66 7.98 30.21 -14.51
N ALA A 67 7.36 29.92 -15.64
CA ALA A 67 6.29 28.93 -15.76
C ALA A 67 6.77 27.52 -15.36
N LYS A 68 7.97 27.11 -15.79
CA LYS A 68 8.59 25.84 -15.38
C LYS A 68 8.79 25.76 -13.86
N SER A 69 9.30 26.82 -13.24
CA SER A 69 9.50 26.90 -11.79
C SER A 69 8.18 26.83 -11.01
N ILE A 70 7.13 27.49 -11.51
CA ILE A 70 5.78 27.42 -10.93
C ILE A 70 5.22 25.99 -11.03
N ARG A 71 5.32 25.35 -12.20
CA ARG A 71 4.86 23.96 -12.38
C ARG A 71 5.58 22.99 -11.45
N GLU A 72 6.90 23.10 -11.33
CA GLU A 72 7.68 22.26 -10.43
C GLU A 72 7.30 22.51 -8.96
N SER A 73 7.10 23.77 -8.57
CA SER A 73 6.63 24.10 -7.21
C SER A 73 5.25 23.48 -6.92
N LYS A 74 4.31 23.58 -7.86
CA LYS A 74 2.98 22.95 -7.76
C LYS A 74 3.10 21.42 -7.67
N ARG A 75 3.97 20.80 -8.49
CA ARG A 75 4.28 19.37 -8.44
C ARG A 75 4.82 18.96 -7.06
N GLN A 76 5.78 19.69 -6.51
CA GLN A 76 6.36 19.39 -5.19
C GLN A 76 5.31 19.50 -4.06
N VAL A 77 4.42 20.49 -4.12
CA VAL A 77 3.30 20.59 -3.16
C VAL A 77 2.40 19.35 -3.25
N VAL A 78 1.98 18.95 -4.46
CA VAL A 78 1.16 17.74 -4.65
C VAL A 78 1.88 16.48 -4.16
N LEU A 79 3.16 16.32 -4.49
CA LEU A 79 3.95 15.17 -4.05
C LEU A 79 4.09 15.12 -2.51
N SER A 80 4.30 16.27 -1.87
CA SER A 80 4.34 16.35 -0.40
C SER A 80 3.00 16.00 0.25
N GLN A 81 1.88 16.38 -0.38
CA GLN A 81 0.56 16.02 0.09
C GLN A 81 0.33 14.52 -0.04
N ILE A 82 0.61 13.92 -1.21
CA ILE A 82 0.49 12.48 -1.44
C ILE A 82 1.34 11.71 -0.42
N ARG A 83 2.58 12.14 -0.18
CA ARG A 83 3.45 11.54 0.84
C ARG A 83 2.82 11.61 2.23
N GLY A 84 2.30 12.77 2.63
CA GLY A 84 1.62 12.94 3.91
C GLY A 84 0.39 12.03 4.05
N GLU A 85 -0.39 11.85 2.98
CA GLU A 85 -1.53 10.92 2.94
C GLU A 85 -1.09 9.47 3.08
N MET A 86 -0.01 9.06 2.40
CA MET A 86 0.57 7.73 2.50
C MET A 86 1.10 7.44 3.91
N ASP A 87 1.84 8.37 4.51
CA ASP A 87 2.42 8.23 5.85
C ASP A 87 1.33 8.15 6.93
N ALA A 88 0.28 8.97 6.80
CA ALA A 88 -0.88 8.94 7.69
C ALA A 88 -1.65 7.61 7.57
N HIS A 89 -1.88 7.15 6.33
CA HIS A 89 -2.55 5.87 6.08
C HIS A 89 -1.75 4.69 6.64
N ALA A 90 -0.44 4.67 6.38
CA ALA A 90 0.48 3.63 6.83
C ALA A 90 0.46 3.46 8.36
N THR A 91 0.48 4.59 9.09
CA THR A 91 0.43 4.59 10.56
C THR A 91 -0.93 4.13 11.10
N ALA A 92 -2.03 4.67 10.54
CA ALA A 92 -3.38 4.37 11.03
C ALA A 92 -3.81 2.92 10.73
N GLU A 93 -3.54 2.44 9.52
CA GLU A 93 -3.91 1.09 9.10
C GLU A 93 -3.07 0.01 9.79
N GLY A 94 -1.77 0.24 10.00
CA GLY A 94 -0.92 -0.69 10.74
C GLY A 94 -1.45 -0.97 12.13
N THR A 95 -1.77 0.09 12.89
CA THR A 95 -2.38 -0.02 14.22
C THR A 95 -3.73 -0.71 14.17
N ARG A 96 -4.62 -0.28 13.27
CA ARG A 96 -5.96 -0.84 13.12
C ARG A 96 -5.94 -2.34 12.79
N ARG A 97 -5.04 -2.78 11.91
CA ARG A 97 -4.93 -4.21 11.55
C ARG A 97 -4.39 -5.05 12.70
N VAL A 98 -3.45 -4.53 13.49
CA VAL A 98 -2.99 -5.20 14.72
C VAL A 98 -4.12 -5.32 15.75
N GLU A 99 -4.94 -4.28 15.91
CA GLU A 99 -6.11 -4.32 16.78
C GLU A 99 -7.12 -5.37 16.32
N LEU A 100 -7.42 -5.42 15.01
CA LEU A 100 -8.31 -6.44 14.44
C LEU A 100 -7.77 -7.85 14.68
N LEU A 101 -6.48 -8.09 14.48
CA LEU A 101 -5.87 -9.40 14.73
C LEU A 101 -5.91 -9.77 16.22
N THR A 102 -5.67 -8.81 17.10
CA THR A 102 -5.78 -8.99 18.56
C THR A 102 -7.20 -9.31 18.99
N ASN A 103 -8.20 -8.68 18.37
CA ASN A 103 -9.62 -8.96 18.63
C ASN A 103 -10.00 -10.38 18.18
N VAL A 104 -9.49 -10.82 17.02
CA VAL A 104 -9.69 -12.20 16.55
C VAL A 104 -9.05 -13.19 17.53
N GLU A 105 -7.81 -12.96 17.95
CA GLU A 105 -7.12 -13.80 18.94
C GLU A 105 -7.92 -13.89 20.24
N SER A 106 -8.35 -12.74 20.77
CA SER A 106 -9.13 -12.66 22.02
C SER A 106 -10.47 -13.39 21.91
N ALA A 107 -11.16 -13.25 20.78
CA ALA A 107 -12.44 -13.93 20.54
C ALA A 107 -12.26 -15.45 20.45
N VAL A 108 -11.20 -15.93 19.78
CA VAL A 108 -10.88 -17.36 19.70
C VAL A 108 -10.55 -17.92 21.10
N LEU A 109 -9.75 -17.21 21.89
CA LEU A 109 -9.41 -17.64 23.25
C LEU A 109 -10.64 -17.69 24.16
N ALA A 110 -11.50 -16.67 24.11
CA ALA A 110 -12.76 -16.66 24.86
C ALA A 110 -13.66 -17.84 24.48
N PHE A 111 -13.82 -18.10 23.18
CA PHE A 111 -14.57 -19.24 22.67
C PHE A 111 -14.03 -20.58 23.16
N VAL A 112 -12.70 -20.78 23.09
CA VAL A 112 -12.05 -22.00 23.61
C VAL A 112 -12.25 -22.13 25.12
N SER A 113 -12.18 -21.04 25.86
CA SER A 113 -12.34 -21.05 27.32
C SER A 113 -13.75 -21.44 27.76
N GLU A 114 -14.78 -21.01 27.05
CA GLU A 114 -16.17 -21.41 27.34
C GLU A 114 -16.36 -22.92 27.19
N TYR A 115 -15.87 -23.50 26.09
CA TYR A 115 -15.90 -24.93 25.85
C TYR A 115 -15.11 -25.72 26.91
N ALA A 116 -13.94 -25.20 27.33
CA ALA A 116 -13.16 -25.82 28.40
C ALA A 116 -13.91 -25.79 29.74
N SER A 117 -14.61 -24.70 30.04
CA SER A 117 -15.45 -24.56 31.24
C SER A 117 -16.60 -25.57 31.24
N ASP A 118 -17.30 -25.74 30.12
CA ASP A 118 -18.39 -26.71 30.00
C ASP A 118 -17.90 -28.16 30.05
N ASN A 119 -16.77 -28.46 29.41
CA ASN A 119 -16.12 -29.77 29.51
C ASN A 119 -15.65 -30.08 30.95
N ALA A 120 -15.23 -29.07 31.71
CA ALA A 120 -14.89 -29.23 33.12
C ALA A 120 -16.13 -29.56 33.97
N LYS A 121 -17.28 -28.92 33.71
CA LYS A 121 -18.55 -29.26 34.38
C LYS A 121 -18.99 -30.69 34.05
N PHE A 122 -18.84 -31.10 32.79
CA PHE A 122 -19.12 -32.48 32.39
C PHE A 122 -18.29 -33.49 33.17
N SER A 123 -16.98 -33.24 33.30
CA SER A 123 -16.07 -34.07 34.09
C SER A 123 -16.44 -34.10 35.58
N ASP A 124 -16.79 -32.94 36.15
CA ASP A 124 -17.28 -32.83 37.55
C ASP A 124 -18.54 -33.67 37.76
N TRP A 125 -19.56 -33.51 36.92
CA TRP A 125 -20.80 -34.27 37.03
C TRP A 125 -20.56 -35.76 36.95
N ARG A 126 -19.72 -36.20 36.01
CA ARG A 126 -19.33 -37.61 35.88
C ARG A 126 -18.65 -38.12 37.16
N GLY A 127 -17.69 -37.36 37.69
CA GLY A 127 -16.99 -37.72 38.94
C GLY A 127 -17.94 -37.83 40.13
N ARG A 128 -18.88 -36.90 40.25
CA ARG A 128 -19.90 -36.90 41.32
C ARG A 128 -20.91 -38.04 41.18
N MET A 129 -21.33 -38.37 39.96
CA MET A 129 -22.20 -39.53 39.71
C MET A 129 -21.50 -40.84 40.06
N ALA A 130 -20.22 -40.98 39.66
CA ALA A 130 -19.42 -42.15 40.01
C ALA A 130 -19.24 -42.28 41.53
N ALA A 131 -18.93 -41.18 42.22
CA ALA A 131 -18.81 -41.15 43.68
C ALA A 131 -20.13 -41.49 44.41
N ALA A 132 -21.28 -41.18 43.79
CA ALA A 132 -22.60 -41.51 44.30
C ALA A 132 -23.04 -42.96 43.98
N GLY A 133 -22.23 -43.76 43.29
CA GLY A 133 -22.51 -45.16 42.98
C GLY A 133 -23.36 -45.39 41.73
N VAL A 134 -23.61 -44.36 40.92
CA VAL A 134 -24.23 -44.52 39.59
C VAL A 134 -23.27 -45.35 38.74
N LYS A 135 -23.76 -46.40 38.08
CA LYS A 135 -22.91 -47.25 37.24
C LYS A 135 -22.75 -46.62 35.84
N PRO A 136 -21.56 -46.69 35.23
CA PRO A 136 -21.42 -46.28 33.84
C PRO A 136 -22.28 -47.18 32.95
N ILE A 137 -23.10 -46.58 32.10
CA ILE A 137 -23.93 -47.32 31.13
C ILE A 137 -23.58 -46.87 29.71
N GLY A 138 -23.63 -47.82 28.78
CA GLY A 138 -23.33 -47.53 27.37
C GLY A 138 -24.34 -46.55 26.75
N PRO A 139 -23.97 -45.92 25.63
CA PRO A 139 -24.76 -44.85 24.99
C PRO A 139 -26.14 -45.29 24.50
N ARG A 140 -26.46 -46.59 24.47
CA ARG A 140 -27.75 -47.12 24.00
C ARG A 140 -28.75 -47.43 25.11
N PHE A 141 -28.38 -47.23 26.37
CA PHE A 141 -29.22 -47.58 27.50
C PHE A 141 -29.86 -46.35 28.13
N ALA A 142 -31.13 -46.48 28.52
CA ALA A 142 -31.84 -45.48 29.30
C ALA A 142 -31.31 -45.48 30.74
N ALA A 143 -31.27 -44.29 31.35
CA ALA A 143 -30.94 -44.17 32.77
C ALA A 143 -31.96 -44.91 33.64
N LEU A 144 -31.50 -45.59 34.67
CA LEU A 144 -32.38 -46.30 35.59
C LEU A 144 -33.20 -45.30 36.41
N ALA A 145 -34.47 -45.62 36.65
CA ALA A 145 -35.33 -44.79 37.51
C ALA A 145 -34.79 -44.71 38.96
N SER A 146 -34.07 -45.75 39.42
CA SER A 146 -33.40 -45.77 40.72
C SER A 146 -32.33 -44.69 40.86
N ASP A 147 -31.70 -44.30 39.75
CA ASP A 147 -30.60 -43.35 39.71
C ASP A 147 -31.10 -41.93 39.41
N GLN A 148 -32.40 -41.67 39.67
CA GLN A 148 -33.08 -40.40 39.37
C GLN A 148 -32.99 -40.00 37.88
N GLY A 149 -32.88 -40.99 36.99
CA GLY A 149 -32.69 -40.73 35.56
C GLY A 149 -31.31 -40.16 35.20
N LEU A 150 -30.33 -40.25 36.09
CA LEU A 150 -28.93 -39.89 35.82
C LEU A 150 -28.18 -41.07 35.25
N SER A 151 -27.31 -40.81 34.28
CA SER A 151 -26.36 -41.80 33.78
C SER A 151 -25.15 -41.15 33.16
N TYR A 152 -24.05 -41.89 33.07
CA TYR A 152 -22.85 -41.42 32.41
C TYR A 152 -22.11 -42.55 31.68
N SER A 153 -21.24 -42.14 30.75
CA SER A 153 -20.32 -42.97 29.99
C SER A 153 -19.01 -42.21 29.79
N ASP A 154 -18.11 -42.75 28.97
CA ASP A 154 -16.88 -42.03 28.60
C ASP A 154 -17.15 -40.78 27.74
N SER A 155 -18.22 -40.79 26.95
CA SER A 155 -18.51 -39.76 25.96
C SER A 155 -19.76 -38.92 26.25
N ALA A 156 -20.52 -39.24 27.30
CA ALA A 156 -21.77 -38.55 27.59
C ALA A 156 -22.19 -38.63 29.07
N VAL A 157 -22.93 -37.62 29.52
CA VAL A 157 -23.65 -37.55 30.80
C VAL A 157 -25.10 -37.25 30.44
N ARG A 158 -26.04 -37.94 31.06
CA ARG A 158 -27.47 -37.76 30.80
C ARG A 158 -28.23 -37.46 32.07
N ALA A 159 -29.25 -36.62 31.91
CA ALA A 159 -30.25 -36.32 32.93
C ALA A 159 -31.64 -36.41 32.29
N GLY A 160 -32.33 -37.53 32.53
CA GLY A 160 -33.58 -37.86 31.85
C GLY A 160 -33.35 -38.03 30.34
N THR A 161 -34.03 -37.21 29.53
CA THR A 161 -33.90 -37.20 28.07
C THR A 161 -32.80 -36.29 27.55
N ARG A 162 -32.15 -35.51 28.43
CA ARG A 162 -31.08 -34.59 28.03
C ARG A 162 -29.75 -35.33 28.02
N GLU A 163 -29.01 -35.16 26.94
CA GLU A 163 -27.66 -35.65 26.80
C GLU A 163 -26.69 -34.47 26.68
N PHE A 164 -25.62 -34.55 27.45
CA PHE A 164 -24.50 -33.63 27.42
C PHE A 164 -23.28 -34.41 26.96
N GLN A 165 -22.57 -33.88 25.99
CA GLN A 165 -21.34 -34.47 25.46
C GLN A 165 -20.21 -33.44 25.57
N PRO A 166 -18.97 -33.86 25.79
CA PRO A 166 -17.85 -32.96 25.68
C PRO A 166 -17.71 -32.54 24.22
N GLU A 167 -17.57 -31.24 23.99
CA GLU A 167 -17.37 -30.71 22.64
C GLU A 167 -15.92 -30.26 22.44
N TYR A 168 -15.41 -30.48 21.22
CA TYR A 168 -14.06 -30.09 20.84
C TYR A 168 -14.10 -28.73 20.14
N SER A 169 -13.77 -27.66 20.86
CA SER A 169 -13.74 -26.29 20.34
C SER A 169 -12.91 -26.14 19.06
N GLY A 170 -11.81 -26.90 18.93
CA GLY A 170 -10.99 -26.93 17.72
C GLY A 170 -11.74 -27.39 16.47
N LEU A 171 -12.61 -28.40 16.58
CA LEU A 171 -13.41 -28.88 15.43
C LEU A 171 -14.46 -27.85 15.03
N VAL A 172 -15.08 -27.17 15.99
CA VAL A 172 -16.06 -26.12 15.74
C VAL A 172 -15.40 -24.91 15.06
N LEU A 173 -14.24 -24.48 15.55
CA LEU A 173 -13.45 -23.40 14.95
C LEU A 173 -13.00 -23.75 13.52
N GLN A 174 -12.50 -24.97 13.30
CA GLN A 174 -12.11 -25.42 11.97
C GLN A 174 -13.30 -25.44 10.99
N GLY A 175 -14.45 -25.92 11.44
CA GLY A 175 -15.68 -25.93 10.64
C GLY A 175 -16.14 -24.51 10.27
N LEU A 176 -16.09 -23.58 11.23
CA LEU A 176 -16.40 -22.17 11.01
C LEU A 176 -15.46 -21.54 9.99
N LEU A 177 -14.14 -21.71 10.17
CA LEU A 177 -13.13 -21.18 9.25
C LEU A 177 -13.33 -21.73 7.83
N HIS A 178 -13.56 -23.03 7.70
CA HIS A 178 -13.81 -23.66 6.39
C HIS A 178 -15.09 -23.10 5.74
N SER A 179 -16.16 -22.93 6.51
CA SER A 179 -17.40 -22.31 6.02
C SER A 179 -17.16 -20.88 5.53
N LEU A 180 -16.44 -20.07 6.31
CA LEU A 180 -16.15 -18.66 5.97
C LEU A 180 -15.27 -18.54 4.72
N LEU A 181 -14.27 -19.40 4.58
CA LEU A 181 -13.39 -19.43 3.40
C LEU A 181 -14.16 -19.82 2.12
N ASN A 182 -15.09 -20.78 2.24
CA ASN A 182 -15.90 -21.23 1.10
C ASN A 182 -17.04 -20.26 0.75
N SER A 183 -17.57 -19.51 1.72
CA SER A 183 -18.73 -18.65 1.54
C SER A 183 -18.40 -17.22 1.11
N SER A 184 -17.12 -16.84 0.98
CA SER A 184 -16.71 -15.44 0.81
C SER A 184 -15.67 -15.22 -0.30
N GLN A 185 -15.43 -13.94 -0.64
CA GLN A 185 -14.33 -13.52 -1.51
C GLN A 185 -12.93 -13.92 -0.97
N LEU A 186 -12.82 -14.34 0.31
CA LEU A 186 -11.57 -14.82 0.92
C LEU A 186 -10.99 -16.05 0.22
N GLY A 187 -11.84 -16.89 -0.39
CA GLY A 187 -11.39 -18.05 -1.16
C GLY A 187 -10.53 -17.69 -2.39
N ARG A 188 -10.59 -16.43 -2.88
CA ARG A 188 -9.75 -15.96 -4.00
C ARG A 188 -8.33 -15.58 -3.58
N GLU A 189 -8.13 -15.19 -2.32
CA GLU A 189 -6.80 -14.82 -1.79
C GLU A 189 -5.97 -16.04 -1.36
N TYR A 190 -6.62 -17.20 -1.19
CA TYR A 190 -6.06 -18.37 -0.50
C TYR A 190 -5.30 -19.39 -1.39
N PHE A 191 -5.07 -19.12 -2.67
CA PHE A 191 -4.58 -20.15 -3.63
C PHE A 191 -3.31 -19.81 -4.41
N THR A 192 -2.42 -18.94 -3.93
CA THR A 192 -1.16 -18.63 -4.64
C THR A 192 0.13 -18.76 -3.82
N ALA A 193 0.06 -19.12 -2.54
CA ALA A 193 1.27 -19.36 -1.76
C ALA A 193 1.70 -20.83 -1.86
N ASP A 194 2.71 -21.09 -2.68
CA ASP A 194 3.53 -22.31 -2.61
C ASP A 194 3.97 -22.58 -1.15
N ASN A 195 4.13 -23.87 -0.82
CA ASN A 195 4.38 -24.47 0.49
C ASN A 195 5.54 -23.87 1.33
N ALA A 196 5.49 -22.59 1.71
CA ALA A 196 6.26 -22.01 2.79
C ALA A 196 5.45 -22.16 4.09
N GLY A 197 6.07 -22.73 5.14
CA GLY A 197 5.40 -23.11 6.38
C GLY A 197 4.50 -22.02 6.98
N TYR A 198 3.49 -22.44 7.74
CA TYR A 198 2.57 -21.53 8.42
C TYR A 198 3.36 -20.57 9.33
N PRO A 199 3.22 -19.24 9.15
CA PRO A 199 3.94 -18.28 9.98
C PRO A 199 3.53 -18.42 11.44
N THR A 200 4.50 -18.26 12.35
CA THR A 200 4.26 -18.16 13.79
C THR A 200 3.39 -16.94 14.10
N ARG A 201 2.80 -16.92 15.30
CA ARG A 201 2.03 -15.77 15.79
C ARG A 201 2.83 -14.48 15.68
N ASP A 202 4.07 -14.46 16.17
CA ASP A 202 4.87 -13.25 16.18
C ASP A 202 5.27 -12.81 14.77
N GLU A 203 5.50 -13.74 13.84
CA GLU A 203 5.72 -13.44 12.42
C GLU A 203 4.47 -12.86 11.76
N LEU A 204 3.27 -13.34 12.10
CA LEU A 204 2.00 -12.77 11.60
C LEU A 204 1.80 -11.34 12.10
N PHE A 205 1.97 -11.11 13.40
CA PHE A 205 1.85 -9.77 13.98
C PHE A 205 2.93 -8.83 13.45
N ALA A 206 4.18 -9.31 13.29
CA ALA A 206 5.24 -8.55 12.65
C ALA A 206 4.87 -8.19 11.21
N ARG A 207 4.42 -9.15 10.39
CA ARG A 207 4.03 -8.93 9.00
C ARG A 207 2.88 -7.93 8.86
N VAL A 208 1.91 -7.94 9.77
CA VAL A 208 0.82 -6.96 9.77
C VAL A 208 1.33 -5.56 10.14
N ARG A 209 2.31 -5.46 11.05
CA ARG A 209 2.99 -4.20 11.38
C ARG A 209 3.88 -3.68 10.24
N THR A 210 4.44 -4.57 9.41
CA THR A 210 5.41 -4.20 8.37
C THR A 210 4.79 -3.75 7.05
N VAL A 211 3.45 -3.75 6.89
CA VAL A 211 2.78 -3.23 5.68
C VAL A 211 3.09 -1.74 5.42
N ALA A 212 3.70 -1.07 6.40
CA ALA A 212 4.04 0.34 6.43
C ALA A 212 5.54 0.62 6.69
N GLN A 213 6.42 -0.39 6.65
CA GLN A 213 7.84 -0.14 6.94
C GLN A 213 8.45 0.76 5.87
N GLU A 214 9.21 1.76 6.33
CA GLU A 214 10.14 2.49 5.46
C GLU A 214 11.07 1.45 4.83
N VAL A 215 10.99 1.33 3.50
CA VAL A 215 11.99 0.57 2.76
C VAL A 215 13.29 1.32 2.96
N PRO A 216 14.36 0.67 3.46
CA PRO A 216 15.64 1.33 3.59
C PRO A 216 15.98 1.96 2.24
N GLY A 217 16.33 3.25 2.26
CA GLY A 217 16.70 3.97 1.06
C GLY A 217 17.80 3.22 0.31
N ILE A 218 17.96 3.55 -0.97
CA ILE A 218 18.99 2.95 -1.84
C ILE A 218 20.34 2.96 -1.10
N PRO A 219 20.93 1.78 -0.77
CA PRO A 219 22.20 1.70 -0.07
C PRO A 219 23.30 2.45 -0.82
N GLU A 220 24.23 3.07 -0.10
CA GLU A 220 25.32 3.83 -0.74
C GLU A 220 26.23 2.95 -1.58
N ASP A 221 26.37 1.68 -1.23
CA ASP A 221 27.19 0.69 -1.91
C ASP A 221 26.39 -0.14 -2.94
N ALA A 222 25.11 0.12 -3.13
CA ALA A 222 24.29 -0.66 -4.04
C ALA A 222 24.86 -0.68 -5.47
N LEU A 223 24.81 -1.85 -6.10
CA LEU A 223 25.19 -2.05 -7.50
C LEU A 223 23.95 -1.90 -8.38
N PHE A 224 24.08 -1.17 -9.48
CA PHE A 224 23.01 -0.95 -10.44
C PHE A 224 23.36 -1.59 -11.78
N TYR A 225 22.36 -2.22 -12.37
CA TYR A 225 22.47 -2.87 -13.66
C TYR A 225 21.26 -2.49 -14.51
N ARG A 226 21.49 -2.29 -15.81
CA ARG A 226 20.46 -1.95 -16.77
C ARG A 226 20.28 -3.08 -17.76
N HIS A 227 19.03 -3.48 -17.97
CA HIS A 227 18.65 -4.36 -19.06
C HIS A 227 18.62 -3.62 -20.40
N GLU A 228 18.71 -4.36 -21.50
CA GLU A 228 18.55 -3.81 -22.87
C GLU A 228 17.20 -3.10 -23.09
N ASN A 229 16.16 -3.44 -22.30
CA ASN A 229 14.84 -2.80 -22.35
C ASN A 229 14.74 -1.51 -21.51
N GLY A 230 15.84 -1.06 -20.89
CA GLY A 230 15.90 0.13 -20.04
C GLY A 230 15.59 -0.11 -18.55
N GLN A 231 15.12 -1.29 -18.15
CA GLN A 231 14.82 -1.57 -16.74
C GLN A 231 16.08 -1.60 -15.89
N VAL A 232 16.04 -0.92 -14.75
CA VAL A 232 17.14 -0.89 -13.77
C VAL A 232 16.92 -1.91 -12.65
N HIS A 233 17.95 -2.68 -12.35
CA HIS A 233 18.04 -3.60 -11.22
C HIS A 233 19.07 -3.12 -10.21
N MET A 234 18.67 -3.12 -8.93
CA MET A 234 19.54 -2.84 -7.79
C MET A 234 19.90 -4.14 -7.08
N ARG A 235 21.18 -4.28 -6.68
CA ARG A 235 21.65 -5.44 -5.90
C ARG A 235 22.64 -4.99 -4.82
N ASP A 236 22.65 -5.73 -3.72
CA ASP A 236 23.67 -5.60 -2.68
C ASP A 236 25.05 -6.06 -3.22
N THR A 237 26.13 -5.40 -2.78
CA THR A 237 27.52 -5.77 -3.10
C THR A 237 27.83 -7.21 -2.72
N ALA A 238 27.28 -7.70 -1.60
CA ALA A 238 27.44 -9.08 -1.16
C ALA A 238 26.86 -10.11 -2.16
N HIS A 239 25.98 -9.66 -3.05
CA HIS A 239 25.30 -10.47 -4.05
C HIS A 239 25.56 -9.97 -5.46
N ALA A 240 26.72 -9.38 -5.76
CA ALA A 240 27.05 -8.96 -7.12
C ALA A 240 26.89 -10.11 -8.14
N TRP A 241 26.35 -9.83 -9.33
CA TRP A 241 26.33 -10.84 -10.39
C TRP A 241 27.74 -11.08 -10.93
N PRO A 242 28.16 -12.35 -11.12
CA PRO A 242 29.35 -12.66 -11.88
C PRO A 242 29.24 -12.12 -13.31
N ALA A 243 30.39 -11.80 -13.93
CA ALA A 243 30.43 -11.26 -15.30
C ALA A 243 29.73 -12.17 -16.34
N GLU A 244 29.78 -13.49 -16.14
CA GLU A 244 29.11 -14.46 -16.99
C GLU A 244 27.58 -14.35 -16.90
N ASP A 245 27.04 -14.12 -15.71
CA ASP A 245 25.61 -13.92 -15.50
C ASP A 245 25.14 -12.58 -16.03
N LEU A 246 25.94 -11.52 -15.90
CA LEU A 246 25.62 -10.21 -16.49
C LEU A 246 25.43 -10.33 -18.00
N LYS A 247 26.36 -11.02 -18.68
CA LYS A 247 26.27 -11.26 -20.12
C LYS A 247 25.08 -12.14 -20.48
N ARG A 248 24.81 -13.19 -19.70
CA ARG A 248 23.67 -14.10 -19.92
C ARG A 248 22.32 -13.41 -19.74
N LEU A 249 22.23 -12.47 -18.82
CA LEU A 249 21.00 -11.75 -18.47
C LEU A 249 20.83 -10.43 -19.25
N GLY A 250 21.78 -10.07 -20.12
CA GLY A 250 21.75 -8.81 -20.88
C GLY A 250 21.81 -7.59 -19.96
N LEU A 251 22.61 -7.66 -18.89
CA LEU A 251 22.74 -6.64 -17.87
C LEU A 251 24.05 -5.86 -18.04
N THR A 252 23.93 -4.54 -18.11
CA THR A 252 25.06 -3.61 -18.15
C THR A 252 25.18 -2.87 -16.82
N PRO A 253 26.34 -2.90 -16.12
CA PRO A 253 26.54 -2.10 -14.93
C PRO A 253 26.39 -0.60 -15.26
N ILE A 254 25.68 0.13 -14.42
CA ILE A 254 25.47 1.58 -14.54
C ILE A 254 25.79 2.27 -13.20
N SER A 255 26.02 3.58 -13.24
CA SER A 255 26.22 4.35 -12.01
C SER A 255 24.91 4.58 -11.25
N ARG A 256 25.02 4.98 -9.97
CA ARG A 256 23.87 5.37 -9.16
C ARG A 256 23.17 6.60 -9.75
N GLU A 257 23.95 7.57 -10.21
CA GLU A 257 23.45 8.78 -10.86
C GLU A 257 22.68 8.42 -12.13
N GLU A 258 23.21 7.53 -12.97
CA GLU A 258 22.52 7.02 -14.17
C GLU A 258 21.25 6.23 -13.84
N ALA A 259 21.22 5.52 -12.71
CA ALA A 259 20.04 4.79 -12.25
C ALA A 259 18.93 5.72 -11.74
N ILE A 260 19.27 6.92 -11.26
CA ILE A 260 18.33 7.88 -10.65
C ILE A 260 17.90 8.98 -11.63
N ALA A 261 18.69 9.26 -12.68
CA ALA A 261 18.48 10.39 -13.59
C ALA A 261 17.41 10.20 -14.69
N GLU A 262 16.66 9.09 -14.68
CA GLU A 262 15.52 8.83 -15.59
C GLU A 262 14.17 9.19 -14.97
#